data_AF-A0A967L894-F1
#
_entry.id   AF-A0A967L894-F1
#
_cell.length_a   1.000
_cell.length_b   1.000
_cell.length_c   1.000
_cell.angle_alpha   90.00
_cell.angle_beta   90.00
_cell.angle_gamma   90.00
#
_symmetry.space_group_name_H-M   'P 1'
#
loop_
_entity.id
_entity.type
_entity.pdbx_description
1 polymer ?
#
loop_
_entity_poly.entity_id
_entity_poly.type
_entity_poly.pdbx_seq_one_letter_code
_entity_poly.pdbx_strand_id
1 'polypeptide(L)'
;MRRGMSDATAWAEGLPDGSIKASAFDRVAESYARDDPTAAAEWVKSHAGNEYAERAVREVAEELAREDPSTAAKWAEELPESSQASAMRTTMERWTREDPTAAGEYLSAMAPSAARDSAVSSFAREYDREDPGLAAQWAASIENQEMRAETLESVARSWMRSNAEEATKWLPTSGLSAEAQQDVIRDAERGRGGDWRGRGPGGGGRPPGR
;
A
#
# COMPACT_ATOMS: atom_id res chain seq x y z
N MET A 1 -16.70 14.63 24.77
CA MET A 1 -16.35 13.81 23.60
C MET A 1 -17.47 12.83 23.22
N ARG A 2 -17.86 11.84 24.05
CA ARG A 2 -18.85 10.80 23.65
C ARG A 2 -20.17 11.25 22.97
N ARG A 3 -20.80 12.36 23.37
CA ARG A 3 -22.03 12.86 22.70
C ARG A 3 -21.78 13.44 21.31
N GLY A 4 -20.67 14.17 21.11
CA GLY A 4 -20.34 14.70 19.79
C GLY A 4 -19.99 13.59 18.79
N MET A 5 -19.37 12.52 19.30
CA MET A 5 -19.07 11.30 18.56
C MET A 5 -20.34 10.64 17.99
N SER A 6 -21.33 10.41 18.86
CA SER A 6 -22.60 9.77 18.46
C SER A 6 -23.42 10.61 17.49
N ASP A 7 -23.39 11.94 17.63
CA ASP A 7 -24.11 12.83 16.73
C ASP A 7 -23.46 12.85 15.33
N ALA A 8 -22.13 12.79 15.27
CA ALA A 8 -21.38 12.77 14.01
C ALA A 8 -21.53 11.45 13.24
N THR A 9 -21.48 10.31 13.92
CA THR A 9 -21.70 9.00 13.28
C THR A 9 -23.12 8.87 12.76
N ALA A 10 -24.12 9.26 13.56
CA ALA A 10 -25.53 9.25 13.14
C ALA A 10 -25.80 10.17 11.94
N TRP A 11 -25.15 11.36 11.92
CA TRP A 11 -25.23 12.25 10.76
C TRP A 11 -24.65 11.60 9.50
N ALA A 12 -23.47 10.97 9.58
CA ALA A 12 -22.86 10.32 8.43
C ALA A 12 -23.70 9.14 7.91
N GLU A 13 -24.27 8.35 8.81
CA GLU A 13 -25.14 7.20 8.50
C GLU A 13 -26.44 7.62 7.80
N GLY A 14 -27.01 8.76 8.17
CA GLY A 14 -28.25 9.30 7.61
C GLY A 14 -28.11 9.90 6.21
N LEU A 15 -26.89 10.05 5.68
CA LEU A 15 -26.66 10.57 4.33
C LEU A 15 -27.04 9.53 3.26
N PRO A 16 -27.59 9.96 2.12
CA PRO A 16 -27.75 9.09 0.96
C PRO A 16 -26.40 8.56 0.46
N ASP A 17 -26.40 7.32 -0.02
CA ASP A 17 -25.19 6.71 -0.59
C ASP A 17 -24.62 7.54 -1.75
N GLY A 18 -23.30 7.66 -1.77
CA GLY A 18 -22.57 8.48 -2.74
C GLY A 18 -21.36 9.17 -2.12
N SER A 19 -20.74 10.06 -2.89
CA SER A 19 -19.48 10.71 -2.51
C SER A 19 -19.56 11.53 -1.22
N ILE A 20 -20.72 12.12 -0.92
CA ILE A 20 -20.94 12.90 0.30
C ILE A 20 -20.93 12.01 1.53
N LYS A 21 -21.61 10.85 1.49
CA LYS A 21 -21.56 9.86 2.56
C LYS A 21 -20.15 9.32 2.75
N ALA A 22 -19.47 8.97 1.65
CA ALA A 22 -18.08 8.49 1.73
C ALA A 22 -17.15 9.51 2.38
N SER A 23 -17.28 10.79 2.02
CA SER A 23 -16.49 11.88 2.60
C SER A 23 -16.85 12.15 4.07
N ALA A 24 -18.11 11.96 4.45
CA ALA A 24 -18.55 12.08 5.83
C ALA A 24 -17.98 10.95 6.69
N PHE A 25 -18.07 9.71 6.22
CA PHE A 25 -17.49 8.55 6.89
C PHE A 25 -15.99 8.71 7.10
N ASP A 26 -15.26 9.13 6.07
CA ASP A 26 -13.82 9.41 6.11
C ASP A 26 -13.46 10.39 7.24
N ARG A 27 -14.14 11.55 7.28
CA ARG A 27 -13.87 12.60 8.28
C ARG A 27 -14.26 12.19 9.70
N VAL A 28 -15.39 11.50 9.85
CA VAL A 28 -15.83 11.03 11.16
C VAL A 28 -14.88 9.96 11.68
N ALA A 29 -14.45 9.03 10.81
CA ALA A 29 -13.47 8.01 11.16
C ALA A 29 -12.12 8.62 11.56
N GLU A 30 -11.60 9.58 10.80
CA GLU A 30 -10.35 10.30 11.14
C GLU A 30 -10.44 10.95 12.53
N SER A 31 -11.53 11.66 12.81
CA SER A 31 -11.71 12.30 14.12
C SER A 31 -11.92 11.29 15.24
N TYR A 32 -12.65 10.20 14.99
CA TYR A 32 -12.92 9.18 16.00
C TYR A 32 -11.67 8.41 16.34
N ALA A 33 -10.93 7.97 15.32
CA ALA A 33 -9.80 7.11 15.50
C ALA A 33 -8.65 7.79 16.27
N ARG A 34 -8.54 9.12 16.16
CA ARG A 34 -7.60 9.91 16.98
C ARG A 34 -7.97 9.98 18.47
N ASP A 35 -9.26 9.96 18.79
CA ASP A 35 -9.77 10.10 20.16
C ASP A 35 -9.95 8.75 20.85
N ASP A 36 -10.48 7.75 20.13
CA ASP A 36 -10.75 6.39 20.60
C ASP A 36 -10.72 5.41 19.40
N PRO A 37 -9.53 4.90 19.04
CA PRO A 37 -9.35 4.06 17.85
C PRO A 37 -10.08 2.72 17.96
N THR A 38 -10.22 2.17 19.17
CA THR A 38 -10.98 0.93 19.37
C THR A 38 -12.47 1.14 19.08
N ALA A 39 -13.06 2.22 19.59
CA ALA A 39 -14.47 2.49 19.34
C ALA A 39 -14.72 2.91 17.87
N ALA A 40 -13.78 3.60 17.23
CA ALA A 40 -13.81 3.88 15.80
C ALA A 40 -13.78 2.59 14.96
N ALA A 41 -12.95 1.62 15.35
CA ALA A 41 -12.82 0.32 14.71
C ALA A 41 -14.11 -0.49 14.75
N GLU A 42 -14.79 -0.51 15.89
CA GLU A 42 -16.10 -1.17 16.01
C GLU A 42 -17.17 -0.50 15.14
N TRP A 43 -17.19 0.84 15.11
CA TRP A 43 -18.13 1.58 14.27
C TRP A 43 -17.88 1.35 12.77
N VAL A 44 -16.64 1.51 12.31
CA VAL A 44 -16.33 1.33 10.89
C VAL A 44 -16.52 -0.13 10.45
N LYS A 45 -16.24 -1.11 11.33
CA LYS A 45 -16.45 -2.53 11.06
C LYS A 45 -17.91 -2.85 10.74
N SER A 46 -18.90 -2.20 11.38
CA SER A 46 -20.32 -2.43 11.05
C SER A 46 -20.74 -1.88 9.68
N HIS A 47 -19.90 -1.06 9.04
CA HIS A 47 -20.10 -0.51 7.70
C HIS A 47 -19.15 -1.06 6.65
N ALA A 48 -18.16 -1.87 7.05
CA ALA A 48 -17.19 -2.47 6.15
C ALA A 48 -17.88 -3.30 5.06
N GLY A 49 -17.24 -3.38 3.90
CA GLY A 49 -17.75 -3.98 2.68
C GLY A 49 -18.68 -3.07 1.85
N ASN A 50 -19.04 -1.90 2.37
CA ASN A 50 -19.69 -0.86 1.58
C ASN A 50 -18.65 0.09 0.99
N GLU A 51 -18.82 0.48 -0.28
CA GLU A 51 -17.89 1.38 -0.98
C GLU A 51 -17.68 2.71 -0.24
N TYR A 52 -18.72 3.27 0.39
CA TYR A 52 -18.62 4.52 1.13
C TYR A 52 -17.75 4.42 2.40
N ALA A 53 -17.53 3.21 2.93
CA ALA A 53 -16.77 2.99 4.17
C ALA A 53 -15.29 2.68 3.93
N GLU A 54 -14.89 2.33 2.70
CA GLU A 54 -13.52 1.89 2.40
C GLU A 54 -12.42 2.92 2.72
N ARG A 55 -12.75 4.22 2.68
CA ARG A 55 -11.82 5.26 3.13
C ARG A 55 -11.68 5.23 4.65
N ALA A 56 -12.79 5.23 5.36
CA ALA A 56 -12.85 5.14 6.81
C ALA A 56 -12.14 3.88 7.35
N VAL A 57 -12.28 2.73 6.68
CA VAL A 57 -11.58 1.48 7.03
C VAL A 57 -10.07 1.70 7.07
N ARG A 58 -9.51 2.33 6.04
CA ARG A 58 -8.07 2.59 5.96
C ARG A 58 -7.61 3.61 6.98
N GLU A 59 -8.38 4.67 7.23
CA GLU A 59 -8.04 5.66 8.26
C GLU A 59 -7.99 5.02 9.65
N VAL A 60 -8.95 4.17 9.99
CA VAL A 60 -8.93 3.46 11.28
C VAL A 60 -7.80 2.44 11.34
N ALA A 61 -7.52 1.70 10.25
CA ALA A 61 -6.37 0.79 10.19
C ALA A 61 -5.05 1.53 10.48
N GLU A 62 -4.87 2.72 9.89
CA GLU A 62 -3.67 3.55 10.03
C GLU A 62 -3.48 4.06 11.47
N GLU A 63 -4.58 4.47 12.13
CA GLU A 63 -4.56 4.93 13.52
C GLU A 63 -4.37 3.79 14.51
N LEU A 64 -5.08 2.66 14.34
CA LEU A 64 -4.84 1.46 15.15
C LEU A 64 -3.39 1.00 15.00
N ALA A 65 -2.85 0.98 13.78
CA ALA A 65 -1.49 0.52 13.54
C ALA A 65 -0.44 1.47 14.12
N ARG A 66 -0.77 2.74 14.36
CA ARG A 66 0.08 3.70 15.07
C ARG A 66 0.22 3.36 16.54
N GLU A 67 -0.84 2.86 17.14
CA GLU A 67 -0.89 2.54 18.56
C GLU A 67 -0.39 1.12 18.82
N ASP A 68 -0.95 0.15 18.10
CA ASP A 68 -0.60 -1.27 18.16
C ASP A 68 -0.89 -1.94 16.80
N PRO A 69 0.13 -2.16 15.96
CA PRO A 69 -0.05 -2.79 14.66
C PRO A 69 -0.45 -4.26 14.73
N SER A 70 -0.20 -4.98 15.83
CA SER A 70 -0.72 -6.34 16.00
C SER A 70 -2.23 -6.32 16.22
N THR A 71 -2.73 -5.35 16.99
CA THR A 71 -4.17 -5.16 17.18
C THR A 71 -4.86 -4.72 15.88
N ALA A 72 -4.23 -3.81 15.12
CA ALA A 72 -4.72 -3.41 13.80
C ALA A 72 -4.82 -4.59 12.81
N ALA A 73 -3.82 -5.47 12.80
CA ALA A 73 -3.79 -6.63 11.91
C ALA A 73 -4.91 -7.63 12.25
N LYS A 74 -5.14 -7.90 13.54
CA LYS A 74 -6.27 -8.73 14.00
C LYS A 74 -7.62 -8.11 13.64
N TRP A 75 -7.78 -6.80 13.82
CA TRP A 75 -9.00 -6.11 13.42
C TRP A 75 -9.24 -6.21 11.91
N ALA A 76 -8.19 -6.05 11.09
CA ALA A 76 -8.28 -6.22 9.65
C ALA A 76 -8.74 -7.63 9.24
N GLU A 77 -8.29 -8.68 9.94
CA GLU A 77 -8.71 -10.06 9.72
C GLU A 77 -10.19 -10.33 10.05
N GLU A 78 -10.82 -9.48 10.86
CA GLU A 78 -12.23 -9.59 11.23
C GLU A 78 -13.19 -8.85 10.26
N LEU A 79 -12.64 -8.12 9.29
CA LEU A 79 -13.43 -7.40 8.29
C LEU A 79 -13.96 -8.34 7.21
N PRO A 80 -15.03 -7.96 6.49
CA PRO A 80 -15.41 -8.62 5.25
C PRO A 80 -14.24 -8.66 4.26
N GLU A 81 -14.17 -9.72 3.45
CA GLU A 81 -13.10 -9.96 2.48
C GLU A 81 -12.83 -8.73 1.56
N SER A 82 -13.89 -8.00 1.21
CA SER A 82 -13.81 -6.79 0.38
C SER A 82 -13.04 -5.62 1.02
N SER A 83 -12.99 -5.55 2.36
CA SER A 83 -12.26 -4.50 3.10
C SER A 83 -11.00 -5.02 3.79
N GLN A 84 -10.92 -6.33 4.05
CA GLN A 84 -9.82 -6.97 4.77
C GLN A 84 -8.46 -6.68 4.12
N ALA A 85 -8.36 -6.83 2.79
CA ALA A 85 -7.10 -6.62 2.08
C ALA A 85 -6.61 -5.16 2.17
N SER A 86 -7.52 -4.18 2.12
CA SER A 86 -7.16 -2.77 2.16
C SER A 86 -6.69 -2.35 3.56
N ALA A 87 -7.35 -2.82 4.61
CA ALA A 87 -6.97 -2.61 6.01
C ALA A 87 -5.63 -3.28 6.36
N MET A 88 -5.45 -4.54 5.94
CA MET A 88 -4.22 -5.30 6.19
C MET A 88 -3.02 -4.64 5.49
N ARG A 89 -3.19 -4.18 4.24
CA ARG A 89 -2.16 -3.43 3.53
C ARG A 89 -1.74 -2.18 4.30
N THR A 90 -2.70 -1.33 4.68
CA THR A 90 -2.40 -0.10 5.42
C THR A 90 -1.68 -0.39 6.73
N THR A 91 -2.16 -1.39 7.48
CA THR A 91 -1.51 -1.84 8.72
C THR A 91 -0.06 -2.26 8.49
N MET A 92 0.17 -3.12 7.48
CA MET A 92 1.49 -3.69 7.24
C MET A 92 2.48 -2.69 6.66
N GLU A 93 2.03 -1.78 5.78
CA GLU A 93 2.85 -0.65 5.30
C GLU A 93 3.36 0.18 6.49
N ARG A 94 2.48 0.52 7.43
CA ARG A 94 2.85 1.28 8.62
C ARG A 94 3.79 0.50 9.53
N TRP A 95 3.42 -0.73 9.88
CA TRP A 95 4.23 -1.57 10.76
C TRP A 95 5.63 -1.77 10.20
N THR A 96 5.76 -2.02 8.89
CA THR A 96 7.06 -2.21 8.23
C THR A 96 7.93 -0.95 8.31
N ARG A 97 7.34 0.25 8.20
CA ARG A 97 8.08 1.52 8.34
C ARG A 97 8.57 1.75 9.77
N GLU A 98 7.78 1.36 10.76
CA GLU A 98 8.07 1.62 12.17
C GLU A 98 8.99 0.55 12.78
N ASP A 99 8.69 -0.73 12.53
CA ASP A 99 9.47 -1.89 12.99
C ASP A 99 9.37 -3.05 11.98
N PRO A 100 10.25 -3.09 10.97
CA PRO A 100 10.27 -4.15 9.97
C PRO A 100 10.62 -5.52 10.56
N THR A 101 11.30 -5.58 11.71
CA THR A 101 11.63 -6.85 12.36
C THR A 101 10.37 -7.47 12.96
N ALA A 102 9.65 -6.70 13.78
CA ALA A 102 8.39 -7.15 14.37
C ALA A 102 7.31 -7.46 13.31
N ALA A 103 7.24 -6.66 12.25
CA ALA A 103 6.34 -6.94 11.12
C ALA A 103 6.67 -8.27 10.44
N GLY A 104 7.95 -8.55 10.18
CA GLY A 104 8.41 -9.83 9.62
C GLY A 104 8.14 -11.03 10.54
N GLU A 105 8.29 -10.86 11.86
CA GLU A 105 7.94 -11.88 12.84
C GLU A 105 6.43 -12.19 12.84
N TYR A 106 5.57 -11.17 12.77
CA TYR A 106 4.13 -11.35 12.64
C TYR A 106 3.76 -12.12 11.37
N LEU A 107 4.30 -11.70 10.21
CA LEU A 107 4.07 -12.37 8.93
C LEU A 107 4.53 -13.83 8.92
N SER A 108 5.59 -14.14 9.66
CA SER A 108 6.10 -15.51 9.83
C SER A 108 5.17 -16.38 10.66
N ALA A 109 4.42 -15.79 11.59
CA ALA A 109 3.45 -16.48 12.43
C ALA A 109 2.07 -16.66 11.76
N MET A 110 1.77 -15.89 10.73
CA MET A 110 0.51 -16.01 9.98
C MET A 110 0.43 -17.34 9.23
N ALA A 111 -0.74 -17.98 9.30
CA ALA A 111 -1.04 -19.13 8.46
C ALA A 111 -1.16 -18.72 6.97
N PRO A 112 -0.84 -19.63 6.04
CA PRO A 112 -1.08 -19.39 4.62
C PRO A 112 -2.53 -18.99 4.33
N SER A 113 -2.71 -17.84 3.68
CA SER A 113 -4.01 -17.25 3.37
C SER A 113 -3.86 -16.07 2.39
N ALA A 114 -4.95 -15.67 1.74
CA ALA A 114 -4.97 -14.47 0.89
C ALA A 114 -4.62 -13.17 1.66
N ALA A 115 -4.98 -13.11 2.95
CA ALA A 115 -4.62 -12.00 3.83
C ALA A 115 -3.11 -11.95 4.09
N ARG A 116 -2.48 -13.11 4.37
CA ARG A 116 -1.03 -13.22 4.51
C ARG A 116 -0.33 -12.81 3.23
N ASP A 117 -0.77 -13.30 2.08
CA ASP A 117 -0.18 -12.94 0.78
C ASP A 117 -0.23 -11.42 0.54
N SER A 118 -1.37 -10.78 0.83
CA SER A 118 -1.53 -9.32 0.74
C SER A 118 -0.61 -8.57 1.70
N ALA A 119 -0.47 -9.06 2.93
CA ALA A 119 0.41 -8.48 3.94
C ALA A 119 1.89 -8.61 3.53
N VAL A 120 2.32 -9.79 3.09
CA VAL A 120 3.67 -10.05 2.58
C VAL A 120 3.98 -9.17 1.37
N SER A 121 3.03 -8.99 0.43
CA SER A 121 3.20 -8.08 -0.70
C SER A 121 3.46 -6.64 -0.25
N SER A 122 2.72 -6.19 0.77
CA SER A 122 2.85 -4.84 1.35
C SER A 122 4.20 -4.66 2.04
N PHE A 123 4.62 -5.63 2.86
CA PHE A 123 5.93 -5.65 3.51
C PHE A 123 7.07 -5.60 2.49
N ALA A 124 7.03 -6.48 1.48
CA ALA A 124 8.07 -6.55 0.47
C ALA A 124 8.21 -5.24 -0.30
N ARG A 125 7.09 -4.60 -0.68
CA ARG A 125 7.12 -3.32 -1.42
C ARG A 125 7.57 -2.15 -0.55
N GLU A 126 7.27 -2.17 0.74
CA GLU A 126 7.70 -1.12 1.66
C GLU A 126 9.20 -1.24 2.01
N TYR A 127 9.67 -2.47 2.21
CA TYR A 127 11.06 -2.73 2.61
C TYR A 127 12.05 -2.80 1.43
N ASP A 128 11.57 -2.71 0.17
CA ASP A 128 12.41 -2.92 -1.03
C ASP A 128 13.58 -1.94 -1.18
N ARG A 129 13.46 -0.74 -0.61
CA ARG A 129 14.52 0.28 -0.69
C ARG A 129 15.63 0.03 0.32
N GLU A 130 15.28 -0.57 1.46
CA GLU A 130 16.20 -0.86 2.56
C GLU A 130 16.95 -2.17 2.32
N ASP A 131 16.21 -3.24 1.97
CA ASP A 131 16.80 -4.53 1.62
C ASP A 131 15.98 -5.20 0.49
N PRO A 132 16.33 -4.94 -0.79
CA PRO A 132 15.64 -5.53 -1.91
C PRO A 132 15.80 -7.07 -1.99
N GLY A 133 16.87 -7.62 -1.41
CA GLY A 133 17.11 -9.05 -1.36
C GLY A 133 16.17 -9.77 -0.39
N LEU A 134 15.96 -9.20 0.80
CA LEU A 134 14.97 -9.70 1.75
C LEU A 134 13.54 -9.46 1.26
N ALA A 135 13.26 -8.29 0.69
CA ALA A 135 11.97 -8.01 0.06
C ALA A 135 11.62 -9.04 -1.04
N ALA A 136 12.59 -9.40 -1.88
CA ALA A 136 12.43 -10.43 -2.90
C ALA A 136 12.15 -11.81 -2.30
N GLN A 137 12.82 -12.18 -1.21
CA GLN A 137 12.56 -13.45 -0.50
C GLN A 137 11.14 -13.50 0.06
N TRP A 138 10.68 -12.41 0.68
CA TRP A 138 9.29 -12.30 1.14
C TRP A 138 8.31 -12.38 -0.01
N ALA A 139 8.52 -11.61 -1.10
CA ALA A 139 7.70 -11.67 -2.29
C ALA A 139 7.61 -13.09 -2.85
N ALA A 140 8.71 -13.84 -2.87
CA ALA A 140 8.74 -15.24 -3.32
C ALA A 140 7.94 -16.20 -2.42
N SER A 141 7.64 -15.82 -1.17
CA SER A 141 6.84 -16.62 -0.22
C SER A 141 5.33 -16.45 -0.36
N ILE A 142 4.87 -15.57 -1.26
CA ILE A 142 3.45 -15.37 -1.58
C ILE A 142 2.95 -16.62 -2.32
N GLU A 143 1.84 -17.21 -1.89
CA GLU A 143 1.30 -18.43 -2.49
C GLU A 143 0.60 -18.15 -3.83
N ASN A 144 -0.23 -17.10 -3.87
CA ASN A 144 -0.89 -16.63 -5.07
C ASN A 144 0.13 -16.27 -6.15
N GLN A 145 0.09 -16.97 -7.28
CA GLN A 145 1.13 -16.87 -8.32
C GLN A 145 1.16 -15.50 -9.00
N GLU A 146 -0.01 -14.90 -9.23
CA GLU A 146 -0.15 -13.59 -9.88
C GLU A 146 0.40 -12.50 -8.96
N MET A 147 -0.05 -12.46 -7.71
CA MET A 147 0.44 -11.50 -6.72
C MET A 147 1.94 -11.65 -6.44
N ARG A 148 2.45 -12.89 -6.42
CA ARG A 148 3.89 -13.17 -6.31
C ARG A 148 4.67 -12.54 -7.47
N ALA A 149 4.24 -12.78 -8.70
CA ALA A 149 4.88 -12.23 -9.88
C ALA A 149 4.87 -10.69 -9.87
N GLU A 150 3.71 -10.08 -9.63
CA GLU A 150 3.58 -8.61 -9.56
C GLU A 150 4.46 -8.00 -8.48
N THR A 151 4.53 -8.63 -7.30
CA THR A 151 5.35 -8.14 -6.19
C THR A 151 6.84 -8.27 -6.51
N LEU A 152 7.27 -9.41 -7.06
CA LEU A 152 8.65 -9.62 -7.50
C LEU A 152 9.04 -8.62 -8.59
N GLU A 153 8.18 -8.34 -9.56
CA GLU A 153 8.44 -7.32 -10.58
C GLU A 153 8.57 -5.92 -9.97
N SER A 154 7.70 -5.56 -9.03
CA SER A 154 7.77 -4.27 -8.32
C SER A 154 9.12 -4.12 -7.63
N VAL A 155 9.52 -5.12 -6.83
CA VAL A 155 10.80 -5.15 -6.12
C VAL A 155 11.96 -5.12 -7.12
N ALA A 156 11.90 -5.89 -8.21
CA ALA A 156 12.93 -5.90 -9.25
C ALA A 156 13.12 -4.54 -9.91
N ARG A 157 12.01 -3.85 -10.26
CA ARG A 157 12.07 -2.49 -10.82
C ARG A 157 12.65 -1.50 -9.81
N SER A 158 12.33 -1.64 -8.52
CA SER A 158 12.91 -0.81 -7.45
C SER A 158 14.41 -1.06 -7.30
N TRP A 159 14.81 -2.33 -7.23
CA TRP A 159 16.20 -2.74 -7.12
C TRP A 159 17.03 -2.31 -8.33
N MET A 160 16.49 -2.38 -9.55
CA MET A 160 17.17 -1.86 -10.74
C MET A 160 17.44 -0.35 -10.68
N ARG A 161 16.58 0.41 -10.01
CA ARG A 161 16.77 1.86 -9.79
C ARG A 161 17.83 2.14 -8.73
N SER A 162 17.86 1.38 -7.63
CA SER A 162 18.81 1.59 -6.53
C SER A 162 20.19 0.95 -6.79
N ASN A 163 20.23 -0.29 -7.27
CA ASN A 163 21.43 -1.06 -7.57
C ASN A 163 21.20 -2.07 -8.72
N ALA A 164 21.32 -1.61 -9.97
CA ALA A 164 21.14 -2.48 -11.13
C ALA A 164 22.17 -3.61 -11.24
N GLU A 165 23.39 -3.45 -10.71
CA GLU A 165 24.39 -4.51 -10.82
C GLU A 165 23.95 -5.75 -10.04
N GLU A 166 23.51 -5.56 -8.79
CA GLU A 166 22.98 -6.64 -7.97
C GLU A 166 21.65 -7.17 -8.50
N ALA A 167 20.72 -6.27 -8.87
CA ALA A 167 19.44 -6.66 -9.44
C ALA A 167 19.62 -7.53 -10.70
N THR A 168 20.55 -7.17 -11.60
CA THR A 168 20.84 -7.94 -12.82
C THR A 168 21.41 -9.33 -12.51
N LYS A 169 22.21 -9.47 -11.43
CA LYS A 169 22.71 -10.77 -10.97
C LYS A 169 21.61 -11.64 -10.38
N TRP A 170 20.68 -11.03 -9.64
CA TRP A 170 19.57 -11.73 -9.00
C TRP A 170 18.45 -12.13 -9.98
N LEU A 171 18.15 -11.28 -10.97
CA LEU A 171 16.99 -11.40 -11.85
C LEU A 171 16.83 -12.78 -12.54
N PRO A 172 17.89 -13.47 -13.01
CA PRO A 172 17.78 -14.82 -13.59
C PRO A 172 17.28 -15.87 -12.60
N THR A 173 17.43 -15.63 -11.30
CA THR A 173 17.01 -16.53 -10.20
C THR A 173 15.74 -16.04 -9.49
N SER A 174 15.14 -14.94 -9.94
CA SER A 174 13.98 -14.29 -9.29
C SER A 174 12.71 -15.13 -9.30
N GLY A 175 12.59 -16.10 -10.20
CA GLY A 175 11.33 -16.82 -10.46
C GLY A 175 10.37 -16.10 -11.39
N LEU A 176 10.72 -14.91 -11.90
CA LEU A 176 9.97 -14.20 -12.93
C LEU A 176 10.11 -14.88 -14.31
N SER A 177 9.10 -14.72 -15.17
CA SER A 177 9.17 -15.17 -16.56
C SER A 177 10.28 -14.42 -17.32
N ALA A 178 10.84 -15.04 -18.37
CA ALA A 178 11.88 -14.40 -19.17
C ALA A 178 11.41 -13.06 -19.78
N GLU A 179 10.13 -12.94 -20.11
CA GLU A 179 9.51 -11.71 -20.59
C GLU A 179 9.49 -10.62 -19.51
N ALA A 180 9.02 -10.95 -18.29
CA ALA A 180 9.02 -10.01 -17.16
C ALA A 180 10.44 -9.55 -16.79
N GLN A 181 11.43 -10.45 -16.84
CA GLN A 181 12.83 -10.09 -16.64
C GLN A 181 13.32 -9.07 -17.68
N GLN A 182 12.99 -9.27 -18.96
CA GLN A 182 13.36 -8.33 -20.03
C GLN A 182 12.66 -6.98 -19.89
N ASP A 183 11.40 -6.97 -19.47
CA ASP A 183 10.64 -5.74 -19.28
C ASP A 183 11.21 -4.90 -18.12
N VAL A 184 11.57 -5.54 -17.00
CA VAL A 184 12.27 -4.89 -15.88
C VAL A 184 13.57 -4.21 -16.34
N ILE A 185 14.38 -4.90 -17.15
CA ILE A 185 15.63 -4.34 -17.71
C ILE A 185 15.34 -3.16 -18.63
N ARG A 186 14.40 -3.32 -19.57
CA ARG A 186 14.05 -2.30 -20.57
C ARG A 186 13.53 -1.02 -19.90
N ASP A 187 12.70 -1.14 -18.88
CA ASP A 187 12.15 -0.01 -18.15
C ASP A 187 13.24 0.76 -17.39
N ALA A 188 14.20 0.04 -16.81
CA ALA A 188 15.36 0.66 -16.14
C ALA A 188 16.24 1.45 -17.12
N GLU A 189 16.48 0.92 -18.32
CA GLU A 189 17.24 1.61 -19.38
C GLU A 189 16.54 2.87 -19.87
N ARG A 190 15.22 2.82 -20.08
CA ARG A 190 14.40 3.98 -20.46
C ARG A 190 14.44 5.07 -19.39
N GLY A 191 14.36 4.69 -18.12
CA GLY A 191 14.43 5.63 -17.00
C GLY A 191 15.78 6.33 -16.87
N ARG A 192 16.88 5.67 -17.24
CA ARG A 192 18.24 6.23 -17.22
C ARG A 192 18.57 7.09 -18.44
N GLY A 193 17.94 6.82 -19.59
CA GLY A 193 18.11 7.57 -20.83
C GLY A 193 17.31 8.87 -20.92
N GLY A 194 16.44 9.15 -19.94
CA GLY A 194 15.54 10.31 -19.91
C GLY A 194 16.17 11.62 -19.41
N ASP A 195 17.47 11.82 -19.60
CA ASP A 195 18.13 13.10 -19.29
C ASP A 195 17.82 14.15 -20.38
N TRP A 196 17.36 15.32 -19.95
CA TRP A 196 16.65 16.36 -20.71
C TRP A 196 17.53 17.09 -21.74
N ARG A 197 18.01 16.42 -22.79
CA ARG A 197 18.68 17.09 -23.94
C ARG A 197 17.68 17.42 -25.04
N GLY A 198 16.78 18.36 -24.77
CA GLY A 198 15.73 18.73 -25.75
C GLY A 198 15.05 20.09 -25.62
N ARG A 199 15.39 20.95 -24.65
CA ARG A 199 14.93 22.36 -24.66
C ARG A 199 16.01 23.28 -25.21
N GLY A 200 16.21 23.26 -26.52
CA GLY A 200 16.89 24.35 -27.19
C GLY A 200 16.06 25.64 -27.03
N PRO A 201 16.66 26.81 -26.77
CA PRO A 201 15.91 28.07 -26.79
C PRO A 201 15.44 28.33 -28.23
N GLY A 202 14.13 28.23 -28.42
CA GLY A 202 13.47 28.53 -29.70
C GLY A 202 13.84 29.93 -30.19
N GLY A 203 14.41 29.98 -31.39
CA GLY A 203 14.79 31.21 -32.07
C GLY A 203 13.58 32.10 -32.33
N GLY A 204 13.55 33.25 -31.65
CA GLY A 204 12.66 34.37 -31.97
C GLY A 204 13.36 35.37 -32.89
N GLY A 205 13.60 35.01 -34.14
CA GLY A 205 14.07 35.92 -35.18
C GLY A 205 12.89 36.56 -35.91
N ARG A 206 12.52 37.80 -35.53
CA ARG A 206 11.62 38.65 -36.32
C ARG A 206 12.31 39.08 -37.63
N PRO A 207 11.66 39.00 -38.81
CA PRO A 207 12.16 39.71 -39.98
C PRO A 207 11.77 41.20 -39.93
N PRO A 208 12.61 42.12 -40.44
CA PRO A 208 12.27 43.52 -40.54
C PRO A 208 11.34 43.75 -41.74
N GLY A 209 10.35 44.62 -41.55
CA GLY A 209 9.38 44.97 -42.58
C GLY A 209 9.97 45.77 -43.75
N ARG A 210 9.23 45.73 -44.86
CA ARG A 210 9.03 46.80 -45.83
C ARG A 210 7.68 46.58 -46.51
#